data_AF-X0YQ24-F1
#
_entry.id   AF-X0YQ24-F1
#
_cell.length_a   1.000
_cell.length_b   1.000
_cell.length_c   1.000
_cell.angle_alpha   90.00
_cell.angle_beta   90.00
_cell.angle_gamma   90.00
#
_symmetry.space_group_name_H-M   'P 1'
#
loop_
_entity.id
_entity.type
_entity.pdbx_description
1 polymer ?
#
loop_
_entity_poly.entity_id
_entity_poly.type
_entity_poly.pdbx_seq_one_letter_code
_entity_poly.pdbx_strand_id
1 'polypeptide(L)'
;AEIDEKEVEKGLNWFENLLGERIKYDGKILTPKTLKTQIRLYLAIRQVNEENGFDFCGLKGQRELTEYICLGDIAEMLLNDPYDWNGKKEPTVCATEADAYAAITMQILKYISGGLPILFMDVRLYHPDKDIWDFCNSGNHASWYASQSSDPSENFKKVTLYPALEFYFKAGGASVSFDAAPGQMTFARLGLWDAKPYMVIVRGESLNLQSEERKKINDQTDPTWPHVHARLNCSFNEFISVFPCNHILGVAGDYLDSLIYLCEISGITPVVLGDDGKKRIKPIWENV
;
A
#
# COMPACT_ATOMS: atom_id res chain seq x y z
N ALA A 1 -14.16 -6.31 22.72
CA ALA A 1 -13.64 -6.90 23.97
C ALA A 1 -12.22 -6.40 24.23
N GLU A 2 -11.59 -6.72 25.36
CA GLU A 2 -10.17 -6.41 25.58
C GLU A 2 -9.29 -7.42 24.79
N ILE A 3 -8.22 -6.95 24.16
CA ILE A 3 -7.31 -7.81 23.37
C ILE A 3 -6.40 -8.61 24.30
N ASP A 4 -6.26 -9.91 24.05
CA ASP A 4 -5.39 -10.79 24.84
C ASP A 4 -3.92 -10.38 24.72
N GLU A 5 -3.29 -10.02 25.84
CA GLU A 5 -1.88 -9.65 25.89
C GLU A 5 -0.97 -10.77 25.38
N LYS A 6 -1.33 -12.06 25.60
CA LYS A 6 -0.53 -13.18 25.08
C LYS A 6 -0.45 -13.17 23.57
N GLU A 7 -1.50 -12.72 22.89
CA GLU A 7 -1.53 -12.63 21.44
C GLU A 7 -0.67 -11.46 20.95
N VAL A 8 -0.68 -10.34 21.68
CA VAL A 8 0.21 -9.19 21.43
C VAL A 8 1.69 -9.59 21.60
N GLU A 9 2.02 -10.37 22.63
CA GLU A 9 3.38 -10.87 22.86
C GLU A 9 3.84 -11.83 21.76
N LYS A 10 2.96 -12.70 21.25
CA LYS A 10 3.30 -13.55 20.08
C LYS A 10 3.66 -12.71 18.87
N GLY A 11 2.88 -11.67 18.58
CA GLY A 11 3.16 -10.76 17.47
C GLY A 11 4.49 -10.03 17.66
N LEU A 12 4.79 -9.56 18.86
CA LEU A 12 6.08 -8.92 19.15
C LEU A 12 7.24 -9.90 18.93
N ASN A 13 7.17 -11.10 19.51
CA ASN A 13 8.19 -12.12 19.36
C ASN A 13 8.41 -12.51 17.90
N TRP A 14 7.33 -12.54 17.10
CA TRP A 14 7.43 -12.82 15.67
C TRP A 14 8.23 -11.74 14.92
N PHE A 15 7.95 -10.46 15.16
CA PHE A 15 8.75 -9.37 14.61
C PHE A 15 10.20 -9.43 15.07
N GLU A 16 10.45 -9.62 16.37
CA GLU A 16 11.79 -9.66 16.94
C GLU A 16 12.62 -10.82 16.37
N ASN A 17 12.01 -11.99 16.18
CA ASN A 17 12.65 -13.15 15.57
C ASN A 17 12.99 -12.93 14.08
N LEU A 18 12.12 -12.25 13.32
CA LEU A 18 12.35 -12.00 11.89
C LEU A 18 13.32 -10.85 11.63
N LEU A 19 13.27 -9.80 12.45
CA LEU A 19 13.96 -8.54 12.19
C LEU A 19 15.21 -8.34 13.02
N GLY A 20 15.26 -8.83 14.27
CA GLY A 20 16.35 -8.58 15.20
C GLY A 20 16.70 -7.09 15.29
N GLU A 21 17.97 -6.75 15.05
CA GLU A 21 18.47 -5.36 15.07
C GLU A 21 17.90 -4.43 13.98
N ARG A 22 17.07 -4.95 13.07
CA ARG A 22 16.33 -4.14 12.08
C ARG A 22 15.02 -3.59 12.64
N ILE A 23 14.68 -3.89 13.89
CA ILE A 23 13.78 -3.03 14.67
C ILE A 23 14.64 -1.95 15.32
N LYS A 24 14.59 -0.74 14.77
CA LYS A 24 15.42 0.38 15.22
C LYS A 24 14.83 1.04 16.45
N TYR A 25 14.75 0.30 17.56
CA TYR A 25 14.31 0.86 18.85
C TYR A 25 15.21 2.04 19.25
N ASP A 26 14.60 3.18 19.54
CA ASP A 26 15.28 4.41 19.95
C ASP A 26 15.04 4.75 21.44
N GLY A 27 14.22 3.95 22.13
CA GLY A 27 13.86 4.15 23.53
C GLY A 27 12.86 5.29 23.77
N LYS A 28 12.37 5.94 22.71
CA LYS A 28 11.48 7.10 22.79
C LYS A 28 10.26 6.94 21.90
N ILE A 29 10.45 6.94 20.58
CA ILE A 29 9.37 6.87 19.58
C ILE A 29 9.02 5.43 19.26
N LEU A 30 10.04 4.61 18.99
CA LEU A 30 9.91 3.17 18.79
C LEU A 30 10.50 2.44 19.99
N THR A 31 9.61 1.84 20.75
CA THR A 31 9.90 1.00 21.91
C THR A 31 9.10 -0.30 21.79
N PRO A 32 9.45 -1.36 22.54
CA PRO A 32 8.62 -2.56 22.59
C PRO A 32 7.17 -2.23 22.98
N LYS A 33 6.95 -1.24 23.85
CA LYS A 33 5.62 -0.79 24.25
C LYS A 33 4.85 -0.13 23.10
N THR A 34 5.48 0.77 22.35
CA THR A 34 4.79 1.43 21.23
C THR A 34 4.52 0.45 20.10
N LEU A 35 5.45 -0.47 19.79
CA LEU A 35 5.23 -1.55 18.83
C LEU A 35 4.09 -2.49 19.24
N LYS A 36 4.03 -2.93 20.50
CA LYS A 36 2.89 -3.70 21.05
C LYS A 36 1.57 -2.97 20.92
N THR A 37 1.58 -1.64 20.99
CA THR A 37 0.36 -0.84 20.83
C THR A 37 -0.15 -0.89 19.39
N GLN A 38 0.74 -0.85 18.40
CA GLN A 38 0.34 -1.02 16.98
C GLN A 38 -0.12 -2.46 16.68
N ILE A 39 0.52 -3.46 17.28
CA ILE A 39 0.08 -4.87 17.21
C ILE A 39 -1.32 -5.04 17.82
N ARG A 40 -1.58 -4.37 18.94
CA ARG A 40 -2.91 -4.39 19.58
C ARG A 40 -3.96 -3.71 18.70
N LEU A 41 -3.59 -2.61 18.01
CA LEU A 41 -4.46 -1.95 17.05
C LEU A 41 -4.84 -2.89 15.89
N TYR A 42 -3.87 -3.63 15.33
CA TYR A 42 -4.13 -4.66 14.31
C TYR A 42 -5.17 -5.68 14.76
N LEU A 43 -4.97 -6.27 15.94
CA LEU A 43 -5.87 -7.26 16.52
C LEU A 43 -7.28 -6.68 16.77
N ALA A 44 -7.35 -5.44 17.26
CA ALA A 44 -8.62 -4.75 17.49
C ALA A 44 -9.38 -4.48 16.19
N ILE A 45 -8.71 -4.00 15.14
CA ILE A 45 -9.35 -3.77 13.83
C ILE A 45 -9.86 -5.10 13.26
N ARG A 46 -9.06 -6.17 13.34
CA ARG A 46 -9.49 -7.50 12.91
C ARG A 46 -10.74 -7.98 13.63
N GLN A 47 -10.76 -7.87 14.97
CA GLN A 47 -11.92 -8.24 15.76
C GLN A 47 -13.16 -7.43 15.36
N VAL A 48 -13.03 -6.12 15.15
CA VAL A 48 -14.14 -5.26 14.71
C VAL A 48 -14.64 -5.69 13.32
N ASN A 49 -13.75 -5.95 12.37
CA ASN A 49 -14.14 -6.39 11.03
C ASN A 49 -14.84 -7.75 11.07
N GLU A 50 -14.34 -8.71 11.85
CA GLU A 50 -14.94 -10.04 12.01
C GLU A 50 -16.32 -9.96 12.70
N GLU A 51 -16.45 -9.19 13.79
CA GLU A 51 -17.72 -9.02 14.53
C GLU A 51 -18.81 -8.35 13.71
N ASN A 52 -18.44 -7.41 12.82
CA ASN A 52 -19.40 -6.66 12.00
C ASN A 52 -19.56 -7.20 10.57
N GLY A 53 -18.73 -8.18 10.16
CA GLY A 53 -18.75 -8.73 8.80
C GLY A 53 -18.27 -7.75 7.74
N PHE A 54 -17.24 -6.94 8.03
CA PHE A 54 -16.65 -6.02 7.06
C PHE A 54 -15.58 -6.70 6.19
N ASP A 55 -15.73 -6.64 4.86
CA ASP A 55 -14.79 -7.23 3.89
C ASP A 55 -13.49 -6.43 3.72
N PHE A 56 -13.56 -5.13 4.00
CA PHE A 56 -12.44 -4.18 3.93
C PHE A 56 -12.71 -2.99 4.87
N CYS A 57 -11.67 -2.26 5.21
CA CYS A 57 -11.74 -1.11 6.09
C CYS A 57 -10.82 0.03 5.63
N GLY A 58 -10.87 1.14 6.37
CA GLY A 58 -9.90 2.22 6.26
C GLY A 58 -9.56 2.73 7.65
N LEU A 59 -8.28 2.99 7.90
CA LEU A 59 -7.82 3.54 9.16
C LEU A 59 -7.52 5.03 8.94
N LYS A 60 -8.35 5.91 9.53
CA LYS A 60 -8.14 7.35 9.41
C LYS A 60 -6.76 7.75 9.92
N GLY A 61 -6.37 7.20 11.08
CA GLY A 61 -5.06 7.43 11.69
C GLY A 61 -4.85 8.91 12.08
N GLN A 62 -4.38 9.69 11.11
CA GLN A 62 -4.13 11.10 11.28
C GLN A 62 -5.45 11.89 11.45
N ARG A 63 -5.55 12.82 12.40
CA ARG A 63 -4.51 13.28 13.32
C ARG A 63 -4.63 12.68 14.71
N GLU A 64 -5.83 12.30 15.13
CA GLU A 64 -6.12 12.02 16.54
C GLU A 64 -5.46 10.73 17.03
N LEU A 65 -5.45 9.66 16.22
CA LEU A 65 -4.84 8.40 16.62
C LEU A 65 -3.32 8.53 16.71
N THR A 66 -2.70 9.14 15.69
CA THR A 66 -1.25 9.32 15.62
C THR A 66 -0.70 10.38 16.56
N GLU A 67 -1.57 11.29 17.06
CA GLU A 67 -1.20 12.31 18.03
C GLU A 67 -1.29 11.81 19.49
N TYR A 68 -2.24 10.91 19.80
CA TYR A 68 -2.52 10.54 21.19
C TYR A 68 -2.36 9.05 21.52
N ILE A 69 -2.44 8.14 20.56
CA ILE A 69 -2.52 6.69 20.81
C ILE A 69 -1.33 5.93 20.21
N CYS A 70 -1.25 5.82 18.89
CA CYS A 70 -0.13 5.18 18.17
C CYS A 70 -0.23 5.43 16.65
N LEU A 71 0.85 5.15 15.94
CA LEU A 71 0.88 5.08 14.48
C LEU A 71 0.21 3.80 13.92
N GLY A 72 -0.48 3.90 12.79
CA GLY A 72 -1.24 2.81 12.16
C GLY A 72 -0.42 1.82 11.32
N ASP A 73 0.81 2.17 10.96
CA ASP A 73 1.60 1.50 9.91
C ASP A 73 1.71 -0.02 10.02
N ILE A 74 1.99 -0.54 11.23
CA ILE A 74 2.07 -2.00 11.44
C ILE A 74 0.70 -2.66 11.24
N ALA A 75 -0.38 -2.02 11.68
CA ALA A 75 -1.72 -2.56 11.52
C ALA A 75 -2.17 -2.56 10.06
N GLU A 76 -1.91 -1.47 9.34
CA GLU A 76 -2.22 -1.34 7.92
C GLU A 76 -1.42 -2.34 7.07
N MET A 77 -0.11 -2.47 7.32
CA MET A 77 0.72 -3.50 6.67
C MET A 77 0.17 -4.91 6.91
N LEU A 78 -0.05 -5.28 8.17
CA LEU A 78 -0.48 -6.64 8.53
C LEU A 78 -1.88 -6.95 8.01
N LEU A 79 -2.81 -5.99 7.99
CA LEU A 79 -4.14 -6.19 7.40
C LEU A 79 -4.01 -6.53 5.91
N ASN A 80 -3.22 -5.75 5.18
CA ASN A 80 -3.01 -5.94 3.74
C ASN A 80 -2.09 -7.13 3.40
N ASP A 81 -1.30 -7.64 4.34
CA ASP A 81 -0.44 -8.80 4.11
C ASP A 81 -1.23 -10.12 4.01
N PRO A 82 -0.70 -11.13 3.28
CA PRO A 82 -1.31 -12.45 3.17
C PRO A 82 -0.90 -13.39 4.31
N TYR A 83 -0.28 -12.87 5.37
CA TYR A 83 0.18 -13.61 6.53
C TYR A 83 0.25 -12.70 7.76
N ASP A 84 0.30 -13.32 8.94
CA ASP A 84 0.77 -12.74 10.19
C ASP A 84 1.45 -13.83 11.03
N TRP A 85 1.67 -13.60 12.33
CA TRP A 85 2.25 -14.60 13.22
C TRP A 85 1.39 -15.85 13.43
N ASN A 86 0.11 -15.84 13.04
CA ASN A 86 -0.77 -17.00 13.04
C ASN A 86 -0.73 -17.78 11.71
N GLY A 87 0.12 -17.37 10.78
CA GLY A 87 0.35 -18.03 9.50
C GLY A 87 -0.33 -17.33 8.34
N LYS A 88 -0.65 -18.10 7.29
CA LYS A 88 -1.28 -17.56 6.08
C LYS A 88 -2.71 -17.09 6.39
N LYS A 89 -3.07 -15.94 5.83
CA LYS A 89 -4.42 -15.37 5.89
C LYS A 89 -4.81 -14.73 4.56
N GLU A 90 -6.10 -14.48 4.37
CA GLU A 90 -6.54 -13.61 3.30
C GLU A 90 -6.20 -12.15 3.65
N PRO A 91 -5.64 -11.35 2.73
CA PRO A 91 -5.51 -9.91 2.91
C PRO A 91 -6.87 -9.26 3.21
N THR A 92 -6.97 -8.48 4.27
CA THR A 92 -8.10 -7.61 4.53
C THR A 92 -7.69 -6.22 4.09
N VAL A 93 -8.31 -5.69 3.03
CA VAL A 93 -7.95 -4.37 2.52
C VAL A 93 -8.13 -3.34 3.62
N CYS A 94 -7.06 -2.62 3.92
CA CYS A 94 -7.08 -1.50 4.85
C CYS A 94 -6.44 -0.29 4.17
N ALA A 95 -7.26 0.68 3.79
CA ALA A 95 -6.78 1.93 3.21
C ALA A 95 -6.23 2.86 4.30
N THR A 96 -4.99 3.29 4.13
CA THR A 96 -4.37 4.37 4.89
C THR A 96 -5.22 5.64 4.76
N GLU A 97 -5.28 6.44 5.83
CA GLU A 97 -6.04 7.70 5.92
C GLU A 97 -7.56 7.58 5.70
N ALA A 98 -8.09 6.36 5.80
CA ALA A 98 -9.49 6.05 5.49
C ALA A 98 -9.92 6.55 4.10
N ASP A 99 -9.02 6.51 3.12
CA ASP A 99 -9.34 6.83 1.74
C ASP A 99 -10.29 5.77 1.15
N ALA A 100 -11.58 6.11 1.09
CA ALA A 100 -12.62 5.19 0.63
C ALA A 100 -12.45 4.77 -0.84
N TYR A 101 -11.99 5.67 -1.71
CA TYR A 101 -11.78 5.34 -3.12
C TYR A 101 -10.51 4.50 -3.31
N ALA A 102 -9.50 4.68 -2.45
CA ALA A 102 -8.38 3.75 -2.37
C ALA A 102 -8.86 2.36 -1.96
N ALA A 103 -9.63 2.26 -0.88
CA ALA A 103 -10.12 0.98 -0.36
C ALA A 103 -10.90 0.20 -1.41
N ILE A 104 -11.82 0.86 -2.14
CA ILE A 104 -12.59 0.24 -3.22
C ILE A 104 -11.65 -0.18 -4.36
N THR A 105 -10.71 0.67 -4.77
CA THR A 105 -9.74 0.33 -5.82
C THR A 105 -8.89 -0.88 -5.42
N MET A 106 -8.40 -0.92 -4.18
CA MET A 106 -7.65 -2.05 -3.64
C MET A 106 -8.50 -3.32 -3.63
N GLN A 107 -9.75 -3.25 -3.18
CA GLN A 107 -10.63 -4.42 -3.16
C GLN A 107 -10.87 -4.98 -4.56
N ILE A 108 -11.10 -4.11 -5.55
CA ILE A 108 -11.23 -4.49 -6.95
C ILE A 108 -9.95 -5.18 -7.45
N LEU A 109 -8.78 -4.57 -7.23
CA LEU A 109 -7.49 -5.11 -7.67
C LEU A 109 -7.19 -6.47 -7.00
N LYS A 110 -7.51 -6.60 -5.70
CA LYS A 110 -7.37 -7.86 -4.96
C LYS A 110 -8.19 -8.97 -5.61
N TYR A 111 -9.46 -8.70 -5.95
CA TYR A 111 -10.32 -9.73 -6.54
C TYR A 111 -9.90 -10.12 -7.96
N ILE A 112 -9.59 -9.15 -8.84
CA ILE A 112 -9.19 -9.49 -10.22
C ILE A 112 -7.83 -10.20 -10.28
N SER A 113 -6.99 -10.04 -9.27
CA SER A 113 -5.70 -10.72 -9.15
C SER A 113 -5.76 -12.08 -8.48
N GLY A 114 -6.96 -12.54 -8.07
CA GLY A 114 -7.12 -13.82 -7.37
C GLY A 114 -6.66 -13.77 -5.90
N GLY A 115 -6.62 -12.59 -5.30
CA GLY A 115 -6.38 -12.40 -3.86
C GLY A 115 -4.98 -11.86 -3.51
N LEU A 116 -4.26 -11.25 -4.44
CA LEU A 116 -2.95 -10.66 -4.13
C LEU A 116 -3.11 -9.43 -3.21
N PRO A 117 -2.13 -9.19 -2.31
CA PRO A 117 -1.99 -7.92 -1.60
C PRO A 117 -1.87 -6.74 -2.59
N ILE A 118 -2.34 -5.56 -2.19
CA ILE A 118 -2.32 -4.36 -3.03
C ILE A 118 -1.44 -3.31 -2.38
N LEU A 119 -0.60 -2.66 -3.18
CA LEU A 119 0.15 -1.47 -2.76
C LEU A 119 -0.78 -0.27 -2.69
N PHE A 120 -0.83 0.36 -1.53
CA PHE A 120 -1.33 1.73 -1.35
C PHE A 120 -0.13 2.66 -1.35
N MET A 121 -0.11 3.71 -2.17
CA MET A 121 1.05 4.60 -2.32
C MET A 121 0.64 6.05 -2.54
N ASP A 122 1.46 6.99 -2.07
CA ASP A 122 1.39 8.38 -2.55
C ASP A 122 2.11 8.49 -3.90
N VAL A 123 1.51 9.23 -4.82
CA VAL A 123 2.17 9.83 -5.99
C VAL A 123 3.05 10.96 -5.48
N ARG A 124 4.28 10.64 -5.07
CA ARG A 124 5.10 11.53 -4.26
C ARG A 124 6.04 12.41 -5.08
N LEU A 125 6.87 11.83 -5.95
CA LEU A 125 7.87 12.58 -6.72
C LEU A 125 8.05 11.98 -8.12
N TYR A 126 8.29 12.84 -9.10
CA TYR A 126 8.64 12.44 -10.47
C TYR A 126 10.01 13.00 -10.86
N HIS A 127 10.85 12.14 -11.44
CA HIS A 127 12.17 12.45 -11.96
C HIS A 127 12.14 12.51 -13.49
N PRO A 128 11.95 13.69 -14.11
CA PRO A 128 11.80 13.83 -15.56
C PRO A 128 13.07 13.48 -16.35
N ASP A 129 14.25 13.56 -15.72
CA ASP A 129 15.53 13.19 -16.34
C ASP A 129 15.68 11.68 -16.55
N LYS A 130 14.90 10.87 -15.81
CA LYS A 130 14.97 9.40 -15.81
C LYS A 130 13.66 8.73 -16.21
N ASP A 131 12.57 9.49 -16.26
CA ASP A 131 11.21 9.00 -16.38
C ASP A 131 10.87 7.95 -15.30
N ILE A 132 11.10 8.35 -14.04
CA ILE A 132 10.86 7.51 -12.86
C ILE A 132 9.95 8.25 -11.89
N TRP A 133 8.96 7.56 -11.37
CA TRP A 133 8.16 7.96 -10.23
C TRP A 133 8.70 7.32 -8.95
N ASP A 134 8.83 8.11 -7.88
CA ASP A 134 8.96 7.58 -6.53
C ASP A 134 7.57 7.58 -5.90
N PHE A 135 7.00 6.38 -5.75
CA PHE A 135 5.73 6.17 -5.06
C PHE A 135 6.01 5.69 -3.64
N CYS A 136 5.57 6.47 -2.67
CA CYS A 136 5.97 6.31 -1.27
C CYS A 136 4.75 6.56 -0.38
N ASN A 137 4.24 5.54 0.29
CA ASN A 137 3.15 5.75 1.25
C ASN A 137 3.72 6.36 2.53
N SER A 138 2.87 7.02 3.33
CA SER A 138 3.22 7.70 4.57
C SER A 138 3.50 6.77 5.76
N GLY A 139 4.19 5.65 5.52
CA GLY A 139 4.75 4.81 6.58
C GLY A 139 4.64 3.30 6.38
N ASN A 140 3.82 2.80 5.45
CA ASN A 140 3.68 1.36 5.24
C ASN A 140 3.29 0.94 3.82
N HIS A 141 3.67 -0.28 3.46
CA HIS A 141 3.17 -1.07 2.34
C HIS A 141 2.94 -2.50 2.86
N ALA A 142 2.14 -3.30 2.14
CA ALA A 142 2.10 -4.75 2.39
C ALA A 142 3.51 -5.33 2.22
N SER A 143 4.07 -5.94 3.28
CA SER A 143 5.43 -6.47 3.29
C SER A 143 5.67 -7.53 2.23
N TRP A 144 4.60 -8.19 1.75
CA TRP A 144 4.68 -9.12 0.62
C TRP A 144 5.45 -8.54 -0.57
N TYR A 145 5.31 -7.24 -0.85
CA TYR A 145 6.00 -6.60 -1.97
C TYR A 145 7.52 -6.48 -1.83
N ALA A 146 8.08 -6.72 -0.64
CA ALA A 146 9.53 -6.67 -0.46
C ALA A 146 10.27 -7.73 -1.32
N SER A 147 9.69 -8.92 -1.46
CA SER A 147 10.23 -9.99 -2.30
C SER A 147 9.18 -10.77 -3.10
N GLN A 148 7.89 -10.44 -2.97
CA GLN A 148 6.73 -11.13 -3.57
C GLN A 148 6.65 -12.62 -3.20
N SER A 149 7.13 -12.98 -2.00
CA SER A 149 7.18 -14.37 -1.52
C SER A 149 5.95 -14.72 -0.68
N SER A 150 5.46 -15.95 -0.79
CA SER A 150 4.47 -16.48 0.16
C SER A 150 5.06 -16.80 1.54
N ASP A 151 6.39 -16.92 1.63
CA ASP A 151 7.11 -17.08 2.90
C ASP A 151 7.46 -15.70 3.46
N PRO A 152 6.90 -15.30 4.63
CA PRO A 152 7.21 -14.02 5.25
C PRO A 152 8.71 -13.86 5.54
N SER A 153 9.45 -14.94 5.82
CA SER A 153 10.88 -14.83 6.14
C SER A 153 11.70 -14.25 4.98
N GLU A 154 11.31 -14.50 3.72
CA GLU A 154 11.97 -13.96 2.53
C GLU A 154 11.66 -12.48 2.30
N ASN A 155 10.44 -12.05 2.64
CA ASN A 155 10.03 -10.65 2.53
C ASN A 155 10.68 -9.83 3.65
N PHE A 156 10.62 -10.34 4.88
CA PHE A 156 11.16 -9.70 6.06
C PHE A 156 12.68 -9.62 6.08
N LYS A 157 13.43 -10.26 5.17
CA LYS A 157 14.88 -10.00 4.96
C LYS A 157 15.19 -8.59 4.48
N LYS A 158 14.23 -7.89 3.88
CA LYS A 158 14.41 -6.54 3.33
C LYS A 158 13.66 -5.46 4.11
N VAL A 159 12.74 -5.86 4.99
CA VAL A 159 11.98 -4.94 5.85
C VAL A 159 12.86 -4.43 7.00
N THR A 160 12.75 -3.15 7.32
CA THR A 160 13.28 -2.53 8.53
C THR A 160 12.19 -1.70 9.18
N LEU A 161 12.08 -1.77 10.51
CA LEU A 161 11.14 -0.95 11.27
C LEU A 161 11.91 0.24 11.85
N TYR A 162 11.57 1.44 11.39
CA TYR A 162 12.17 2.69 11.86
C TYR A 162 11.25 3.41 12.83
N PRO A 163 11.77 4.18 13.80
CA PRO A 163 10.94 5.09 14.57
C PRO A 163 10.26 6.06 13.63
N ALA A 164 8.96 6.23 13.84
CA ALA A 164 8.17 7.20 13.11
C ALA A 164 8.76 8.61 13.23
N LEU A 165 8.52 9.47 12.23
CA LEU A 165 8.90 10.87 12.35
C LEU A 165 8.10 11.57 13.45
N GLU A 166 8.75 11.87 14.59
CA GLU A 166 8.13 12.48 15.78
C GLU A 166 7.35 13.77 15.47
N PHE A 167 7.81 14.54 14.48
CA PHE A 167 7.14 15.76 14.04
C PHE A 167 5.70 15.51 13.55
N TYR A 168 5.48 14.41 12.84
CA TYR A 168 4.17 14.03 12.28
C TYR A 168 3.39 13.11 13.23
N PHE A 169 4.09 12.18 13.89
CA PHE A 169 3.48 11.07 14.62
C PHE A 169 3.90 11.09 16.09
N LYS A 170 3.29 12.00 16.85
CA LYS A 170 3.69 12.28 18.25
C LYS A 170 3.50 11.12 19.21
N ALA A 171 2.54 10.23 18.95
CA ALA A 171 2.31 9.03 19.75
C ALA A 171 3.36 7.93 19.49
N GLY A 172 4.14 8.06 18.42
CA GLY A 172 5.20 7.14 18.04
C GLY A 172 4.70 5.78 17.54
N GLY A 173 5.64 4.84 17.47
CA GLY A 173 5.50 3.57 16.76
C GLY A 173 6.57 3.42 15.68
N ALA A 174 6.47 2.30 14.97
CA ALA A 174 7.30 1.96 13.83
C ALA A 174 6.62 2.35 12.52
N SER A 175 7.40 2.90 11.61
CA SER A 175 7.15 2.86 10.17
C SER A 175 7.88 1.69 9.52
N VAL A 176 7.32 1.17 8.44
CA VAL A 176 7.78 0.00 7.69
C VAL A 176 8.56 0.46 6.48
N SER A 177 9.87 0.19 6.45
CA SER A 177 10.74 0.56 5.33
C SER A 177 11.18 -0.66 4.53
N PHE A 178 10.99 -0.61 3.22
CA PHE A 178 11.63 -1.45 2.21
C PHE A 178 11.42 -0.83 0.82
N ASP A 179 12.24 -1.23 -0.14
CA ASP A 179 12.00 -0.95 -1.56
C ASP A 179 11.28 -2.15 -2.18
N ALA A 180 10.17 -1.93 -2.88
CA ALA A 180 9.40 -3.02 -3.49
C ALA A 180 10.23 -3.77 -4.54
N ALA A 181 10.01 -5.09 -4.62
CA ALA A 181 10.66 -5.94 -5.60
C ALA A 181 10.33 -5.48 -7.03
N PRO A 182 11.27 -5.60 -7.97
CA PRO A 182 11.03 -5.25 -9.36
C PRO A 182 10.04 -6.20 -10.02
N GLY A 183 9.29 -5.71 -11.00
CA GLY A 183 8.34 -6.55 -11.73
C GLY A 183 7.28 -5.74 -12.45
N GLN A 184 6.54 -6.42 -13.33
CA GLN A 184 5.40 -5.83 -14.04
C GLN A 184 4.29 -5.48 -13.04
N MET A 185 3.66 -4.33 -13.24
CA MET A 185 2.62 -3.79 -12.37
C MET A 185 1.43 -3.28 -13.19
N THR A 186 0.24 -3.40 -12.61
CA THR A 186 -0.95 -2.66 -13.05
C THR A 186 -1.30 -1.67 -11.96
N PHE A 187 -1.36 -0.38 -12.32
CA PHE A 187 -1.76 0.68 -11.41
C PHE A 187 -3.15 1.18 -11.75
N ALA A 188 -3.91 1.52 -10.72
CA ALA A 188 -5.25 2.04 -10.89
C ALA A 188 -5.62 3.06 -9.81
N ARG A 189 -6.58 3.92 -10.13
CA ARG A 189 -7.22 4.80 -9.15
C ARG A 189 -8.64 5.18 -9.54
N LEU A 190 -9.59 4.88 -8.66
CA LEU A 190 -10.96 5.38 -8.75
C LEU A 190 -11.00 6.88 -8.41
N GLY A 191 -11.67 7.65 -9.25
CA GLY A 191 -11.93 9.07 -9.09
C GLY A 191 -13.40 9.40 -9.36
N LEU A 192 -13.78 10.64 -9.05
CA LEU A 192 -15.09 11.19 -9.38
C LEU A 192 -14.93 12.43 -10.26
N TRP A 193 -15.75 12.50 -11.31
CA TRP A 193 -15.94 13.71 -12.11
C TRP A 193 -17.43 13.94 -12.29
N ASP A 194 -17.92 15.12 -11.92
CA ASP A 194 -19.36 15.45 -11.99
C ASP A 194 -20.25 14.37 -11.32
N ALA A 195 -19.85 13.94 -10.12
CA ALA A 195 -20.46 12.85 -9.35
C ALA A 195 -20.54 11.48 -10.07
N LYS A 196 -19.82 11.30 -11.19
CA LYS A 196 -19.72 10.03 -11.91
C LYS A 196 -18.36 9.37 -11.68
N PRO A 197 -18.31 8.06 -11.42
CA PRO A 197 -17.07 7.35 -11.21
C PRO A 197 -16.30 7.12 -12.51
N TYR A 198 -14.99 7.28 -12.44
CA TYR A 198 -14.05 6.86 -13.48
C TYR A 198 -12.83 6.20 -12.85
N MET A 199 -12.23 5.24 -13.55
CA MET A 199 -11.03 4.54 -13.10
C MET A 199 -9.87 4.91 -14.02
N VAL A 200 -8.85 5.58 -13.48
CA VAL A 200 -7.58 5.73 -14.20
C VAL A 200 -6.85 4.40 -14.13
N ILE A 201 -6.37 3.89 -15.27
CA ILE A 201 -5.67 2.61 -15.36
C ILE A 201 -4.39 2.81 -16.18
N VAL A 202 -3.26 2.33 -15.66
CA VAL A 202 -1.99 2.41 -16.36
C VAL A 202 -1.12 1.20 -16.03
N ARG A 203 -0.56 0.57 -17.06
CA ARG A 203 0.48 -0.45 -16.89
C ARG A 203 1.81 0.22 -16.54
N GLY A 204 2.67 -0.50 -15.85
CA GLY A 204 4.03 -0.05 -15.59
C GLY A 204 4.88 -1.16 -15.01
N GLU A 205 5.97 -0.75 -14.38
CA GLU A 205 6.90 -1.65 -13.71
C GLU A 205 7.43 -1.01 -12.42
N SER A 206 7.69 -1.86 -11.43
CA SER A 206 8.60 -1.55 -10.33
C SER A 206 10.03 -1.83 -10.80
N LEU A 207 10.93 -0.86 -10.63
CA LEU A 207 12.28 -0.88 -11.19
C LEU A 207 13.31 -1.43 -10.20
N ASN A 208 14.29 -2.17 -10.73
CA ASN A 208 15.47 -2.55 -9.96
C ASN A 208 16.56 -1.48 -10.08
N LEU A 209 16.48 -0.45 -9.24
CA LEU A 209 17.49 0.61 -9.23
C LEU A 209 18.77 0.19 -8.51
N GLN A 210 19.91 0.67 -9.01
CA GLN A 210 21.20 0.52 -8.35
C GLN A 210 21.16 1.15 -6.96
N SER A 211 21.84 0.55 -5.97
CA SER A 211 21.72 0.93 -4.56
C SER A 211 21.98 2.42 -4.29
N GLU A 212 22.98 3.00 -4.97
CA GLU A 212 23.35 4.41 -4.79
C GLU A 212 22.29 5.36 -5.37
N GLU A 213 21.74 5.03 -6.54
CA GLU A 213 20.67 5.81 -7.16
C GLU A 213 19.38 5.72 -6.34
N ARG A 214 19.04 4.50 -5.91
CA ARG A 214 17.90 4.22 -5.06
C ARG A 214 17.95 5.03 -3.76
N LYS A 215 19.10 4.99 -3.07
CA LYS A 215 19.31 5.77 -1.85
C LYS A 215 19.13 7.28 -2.10
N LYS A 216 19.70 7.82 -3.18
CA LYS A 216 19.55 9.24 -3.53
C LYS A 216 18.10 9.65 -3.79
N ILE A 217 17.30 8.76 -4.37
CA ILE A 217 15.87 9.02 -4.58
C ILE A 217 15.13 8.99 -3.24
N ASN A 218 15.32 7.93 -2.44
CA ASN A 218 14.65 7.79 -1.14
C ASN A 218 14.98 8.95 -0.18
N ASP A 219 16.23 9.43 -0.19
CA ASP A 219 16.68 10.56 0.63
C ASP A 219 15.97 11.89 0.27
N GLN A 220 15.32 12.00 -0.90
CA GLN A 220 14.60 13.21 -1.32
C GLN A 220 13.16 13.27 -0.77
N THR A 221 12.64 12.16 -0.26
CA THR A 221 11.28 12.05 0.28
C THR A 221 11.33 11.65 1.75
N ASP A 222 11.31 10.37 2.07
CA ASP A 222 11.55 9.88 3.44
C ASP A 222 12.14 8.46 3.40
N PRO A 223 13.44 8.28 3.72
CA PRO A 223 14.08 6.97 3.64
C PRO A 223 13.60 5.97 4.72
N THR A 224 12.79 6.40 5.69
CA THR A 224 12.18 5.54 6.70
C THR A 224 10.84 4.94 6.27
N TRP A 225 10.33 5.36 5.11
CA TRP A 225 9.09 4.86 4.51
C TRP A 225 9.39 3.81 3.43
N PRO A 226 8.38 3.09 2.93
CA PRO A 226 8.56 2.14 1.85
C PRO A 226 8.39 2.81 0.48
N HIS A 227 9.15 2.35 -0.50
CA HIS A 227 9.24 2.95 -1.83
C HIS A 227 8.93 1.96 -2.96
N VAL A 228 8.30 2.49 -4.00
CA VAL A 228 8.19 1.85 -5.31
C VAL A 228 8.74 2.81 -6.35
N HIS A 229 9.92 2.50 -6.88
CA HIS A 229 10.49 3.23 -8.00
C HIS A 229 9.83 2.74 -9.28
N ALA A 230 8.84 3.46 -9.77
CA ALA A 230 7.99 3.02 -10.86
C ALA A 230 8.30 3.72 -12.19
N ARG A 231 8.13 3.00 -13.29
CA ARG A 231 7.94 3.59 -14.61
C ARG A 231 6.52 3.28 -15.10
N LEU A 232 5.81 4.31 -15.54
CA LEU A 232 4.46 4.16 -16.08
C LEU A 232 4.49 4.16 -17.60
N ASN A 233 3.63 3.36 -18.23
CA ASN A 233 3.49 3.31 -19.69
C ASN A 233 2.64 4.47 -20.23
N CYS A 234 2.88 5.69 -19.76
CA CYS A 234 2.20 6.91 -20.19
C CYS A 234 3.13 8.12 -20.02
N SER A 235 2.82 9.22 -20.67
CA SER A 235 3.59 10.45 -20.44
C SER A 235 3.20 11.12 -19.12
N PHE A 236 4.13 11.88 -18.52
CA PHE A 236 3.84 12.71 -17.34
C PHE A 236 2.61 13.61 -17.55
N ASN A 237 2.55 14.33 -18.68
CA ASN A 237 1.46 15.25 -19.00
C ASN A 237 0.11 14.55 -19.09
N GLU A 238 0.08 13.36 -19.69
CA GLU A 238 -1.12 12.54 -19.77
C GLU A 238 -1.58 12.11 -18.37
N PHE A 239 -0.68 11.59 -17.53
CA PHE A 239 -0.99 11.17 -16.17
C PHE A 239 -1.59 12.31 -15.33
N ILE A 240 -0.90 13.44 -15.21
CA ILE A 240 -1.36 14.56 -14.36
C ILE A 240 -2.66 15.21 -14.85
N SER A 241 -3.02 15.03 -16.13
CA SER A 241 -4.22 15.64 -16.69
C SER A 241 -5.52 14.97 -16.23
N VAL A 242 -5.44 13.70 -15.79
CA VAL A 242 -6.63 12.91 -15.44
C VAL A 242 -6.56 12.26 -14.05
N PHE A 243 -5.37 12.18 -13.45
CA PHE A 243 -5.21 11.51 -12.15
C PHE A 243 -5.92 12.29 -11.02
N PRO A 244 -6.80 11.65 -10.22
CA PRO A 244 -7.78 12.37 -9.40
C PRO A 244 -7.27 12.88 -8.04
N CYS A 245 -6.14 12.38 -7.54
CA CYS A 245 -5.72 12.60 -6.15
C CYS A 245 -4.23 12.30 -5.92
N ASN A 246 -3.80 12.30 -4.66
CA ASN A 246 -2.44 11.95 -4.26
C ASN A 246 -2.19 10.43 -4.14
N HIS A 247 -3.21 9.58 -4.02
CA HIS A 247 -3.01 8.14 -3.85
C HIS A 247 -3.14 7.34 -5.15
N ILE A 248 -2.21 6.41 -5.39
CA ILE A 248 -2.23 5.42 -6.47
C ILE A 248 -2.15 4.00 -5.89
N LEU A 249 -2.88 3.07 -6.50
CA LEU A 249 -2.91 1.67 -6.07
C LEU A 249 -2.22 0.81 -7.11
N GLY A 250 -1.47 -0.20 -6.67
CA GLY A 250 -0.70 -1.07 -7.57
C GLY A 250 -0.84 -2.56 -7.23
N VAL A 251 -0.98 -3.39 -8.25
CA VAL A 251 -0.98 -4.86 -8.14
C VAL A 251 0.11 -5.47 -9.02
N ALA A 252 0.75 -6.55 -8.55
CA ALA A 252 1.81 -7.24 -9.29
C ALA A 252 1.22 -8.07 -10.43
N GLY A 253 1.65 -7.82 -11.67
CA GLY A 253 1.17 -8.47 -12.89
C GLY A 253 0.36 -7.53 -13.81
N ASP A 254 -0.09 -8.08 -14.94
CA ASP A 254 -0.94 -7.40 -15.91
C ASP A 254 -2.40 -7.77 -15.74
N TYR A 255 -3.21 -6.81 -15.31
CA TYR A 255 -4.65 -6.95 -15.14
C TYR A 255 -5.43 -5.87 -15.90
N LEU A 256 -4.82 -5.26 -16.92
CA LEU A 256 -5.44 -4.17 -17.67
C LEU A 256 -6.83 -4.58 -18.21
N ASP A 257 -6.88 -5.69 -18.95
CA ASP A 257 -8.12 -6.12 -19.61
C ASP A 257 -9.19 -6.49 -18.57
N SER A 258 -8.82 -7.25 -17.54
CA SER A 258 -9.74 -7.62 -16.45
C SER A 258 -10.33 -6.40 -15.75
N LEU A 259 -9.51 -5.36 -15.52
CA LEU A 259 -9.96 -4.14 -14.87
C LEU A 259 -10.86 -3.29 -15.79
N ILE A 260 -10.56 -3.24 -17.10
CA ILE A 260 -11.43 -2.60 -18.11
C ILE A 260 -12.79 -3.29 -18.13
N TYR A 261 -12.82 -4.62 -18.24
CA TYR A 261 -14.07 -5.38 -18.23
C TYR A 261 -14.88 -5.15 -16.95
N LEU A 262 -14.23 -5.13 -15.79
CA LEU A 262 -14.90 -4.83 -14.53
C LEU A 262 -15.48 -3.43 -14.51
N CYS A 263 -14.74 -2.42 -14.98
CA CYS A 263 -15.23 -1.05 -15.08
C CYS A 263 -16.49 -0.97 -15.96
N GLU A 264 -16.46 -1.61 -17.13
CA GLU A 264 -17.57 -1.65 -18.07
C GLU A 264 -18.82 -2.31 -17.49
N ILE A 265 -18.67 -3.46 -16.81
CA ILE A 265 -19.79 -4.17 -16.17
C ILE A 265 -20.37 -3.38 -14.99
N SER A 266 -19.54 -2.64 -14.25
CA SER A 266 -19.94 -1.87 -13.07
C SER A 266 -20.40 -0.44 -13.37
N GLY A 267 -20.35 -0.01 -14.64
CA GLY A 267 -20.72 1.35 -15.03
C GLY A 267 -19.69 2.42 -14.63
N ILE A 268 -18.45 2.02 -14.35
CA ILE A 268 -17.32 2.93 -14.10
C ILE A 268 -16.65 3.21 -15.44
N THR A 269 -16.38 4.47 -15.77
CA THR A 269 -15.69 4.81 -17.03
C THR A 269 -14.20 4.48 -16.93
N PRO A 270 -13.64 3.55 -17.71
CA PRO A 270 -12.19 3.30 -17.69
C PRO A 270 -11.45 4.36 -18.51
N VAL A 271 -10.46 4.99 -17.88
CA VAL A 271 -9.51 5.94 -18.48
C VAL A 271 -8.15 5.25 -18.54
N VAL A 272 -7.88 4.57 -19.64
CA VAL A 272 -6.63 3.84 -19.87
C VAL A 272 -5.60 4.78 -20.46
N LEU A 273 -4.43 4.86 -19.83
CA LEU A 273 -3.36 5.76 -20.27
C LEU A 273 -2.43 5.11 -21.30
N GLY A 274 -1.71 5.96 -22.04
CA GLY A 274 -0.62 5.55 -22.92
C GLY A 274 -1.09 4.91 -24.22
N ASP A 275 -0.21 4.11 -24.81
CA ASP A 275 -0.50 3.42 -26.08
C ASP A 275 -1.61 2.38 -25.95
N ASP A 276 -1.83 1.84 -24.75
CA ASP A 276 -2.92 0.92 -24.46
C ASP A 276 -4.28 1.63 -24.58
N GLY A 277 -4.39 2.85 -24.09
CA GLY A 277 -5.59 3.68 -24.23
C GLY A 277 -5.92 3.99 -25.69
N LYS A 278 -4.90 4.27 -26.51
CA LYS A 278 -5.07 4.54 -27.95
C LYS A 278 -5.53 3.32 -28.75
N LYS A 279 -5.15 2.13 -28.29
CA LYS A 279 -5.51 0.84 -28.92
C LYS A 279 -6.81 0.25 -28.37
N ARG A 280 -7.38 0.83 -27.31
CA ARG A 280 -8.60 0.32 -26.68
C ARG A 280 -9.75 0.30 -27.69
N ILE A 281 -10.33 -0.88 -27.86
CA ILE A 281 -11.55 -1.07 -28.62
C ILE A 281 -12.73 -0.74 -27.70
N LYS A 282 -13.57 0.21 -28.11
CA LYS A 282 -14.76 0.56 -27.34
C LYS A 282 -15.79 -0.58 -27.35
N PRO A 283 -16.53 -0.79 -26.26
CA PRO A 283 -17.60 -1.77 -26.23
C PRO A 283 -18.63 -1.56 -27.35
N ILE A 284 -19.22 -2.67 -27.82
CA ILE A 284 -20.17 -2.65 -28.95
C ILE A 284 -21.35 -1.71 -28.67
N TRP A 285 -21.83 -1.61 -27.42
CA TRP A 285 -22.96 -0.75 -27.04
C TRP A 285 -22.64 0.75 -27.04
N GLU A 286 -21.38 1.17 -27.11
CA GLU A 286 -20.99 2.57 -27.32
C GLU A 286 -20.85 2.93 -28.82
N ASN A 287 -20.82 1.92 -29.69
CA ASN A 287 -20.68 2.09 -31.14
C ASN A 287 -22.04 2.11 -31.88
N VAL A 288 -23.15 1.86 -31.17
CA VAL A 288 -24.52 1.82 -31.72
C VAL A 288 -25.35 3.03 -31.33
#